data_AF-A0A257MLR4-F1
#
_entry.id   AF-A0A257MLR4-F1
#
_cell.length_a   1.000
_cell.length_b   1.000
_cell.length_c   1.000
_cell.angle_alpha   90.00
_cell.angle_beta   90.00
_cell.angle_gamma   90.00
#
_symmetry.space_group_name_H-M   'P 1'
#
loop_
_entity.id
_entity.type
_entity.pdbx_description
1 polymer ?
#
loop_
_entity_poly.entity_id
_entity_poly.type
_entity_poly.pdbx_seq_one_letter_code
_entity_poly.pdbx_strand_id
1 'polypeptide(L)'
;MDEPLNSILPALMLLALALSFFYLSRVTSSSARSMRQKNGIPQGQVIYSDLDRPAQVLHSSSLALSGKPDYIVRDGEGRLIPVEIKSGRAKVPHRGHILQLAAYCLLIEENYHMDVPYGIIVYSD
;
A
#
# COMPACT_ATOMS: atom_id res chain seq x y z
N MET A 1 -23.74 -49.73 10.30
CA MET A 1 -24.37 -48.81 9.31
C MET A 1 -23.57 -47.50 9.27
N ASP A 2 -22.23 -47.61 9.32
CA ASP A 2 -21.39 -46.55 9.91
C ASP A 2 -20.40 -45.95 8.90
N GLU A 3 -20.24 -46.61 7.75
CA GLU A 3 -19.45 -46.16 6.59
C GLU A 3 -19.77 -44.75 6.09
N PRO A 4 -21.05 -44.36 5.86
CA PRO A 4 -21.34 -43.01 5.41
C PRO A 4 -21.09 -41.98 6.51
N LEU A 5 -21.34 -42.32 7.78
CA LEU A 5 -21.18 -41.41 8.91
C LEU A 5 -19.70 -41.07 9.15
N ASN A 6 -18.81 -42.06 9.02
CA ASN A 6 -17.36 -41.88 9.14
C ASN A 6 -16.77 -41.03 8.00
N SER A 7 -17.42 -41.00 6.84
CA SER A 7 -16.99 -40.21 5.68
C SER A 7 -17.53 -38.78 5.70
N ILE A 8 -18.72 -38.56 6.27
CA ILE A 8 -19.39 -37.25 6.34
C ILE A 8 -18.77 -36.37 7.42
N LEU A 9 -18.39 -36.94 8.56
CA LEU A 9 -17.81 -36.19 9.68
C LEU A 9 -16.53 -35.41 9.32
N PRO A 10 -15.50 -36.00 8.68
CA PRO A 10 -14.31 -35.25 8.29
C PRO A 10 -14.60 -34.18 7.23
N ALA A 11 -15.56 -34.42 6.32
CA ALA A 11 -15.98 -33.43 5.33
C ALA A 11 -16.62 -32.19 5.99
N LEU A 12 -17.46 -32.40 7.02
CA LEU A 12 -18.04 -31.32 7.81
C LEU A 12 -16.98 -30.54 8.60
N MET A 13 -15.97 -31.24 9.16
CA MET A 13 -14.87 -30.57 9.85
C MET A 13 -14.02 -29.72 8.90
N LEU A 14 -13.70 -30.22 7.71
CA LEU A 14 -12.97 -29.46 6.69
C LEU A 14 -13.77 -28.24 6.20
N LEU A 15 -15.09 -28.39 6.02
CA LEU A 15 -15.97 -27.29 5.63
C LEU A 15 -16.01 -26.20 6.73
N ALA A 16 -16.18 -26.59 7.99
CA ALA A 16 -16.17 -25.66 9.12
C ALA A 16 -14.82 -24.92 9.22
N LEU A 17 -13.71 -25.64 9.04
CA LEU A 17 -12.37 -25.05 9.04
C LEU A 17 -12.19 -24.06 7.89
N ALA A 18 -12.60 -24.41 6.67
CA ALA A 18 -12.53 -23.52 5.50
C ALA A 18 -13.37 -22.25 5.70
N LEU A 19 -14.59 -22.38 6.23
CA LEU A 19 -15.44 -21.24 6.56
C LEU A 19 -14.82 -20.34 7.65
N SER A 20 -14.14 -20.93 8.64
CA SER A 20 -13.44 -20.18 9.68
C SER A 20 -12.27 -19.36 9.10
N PHE A 21 -11.45 -19.96 8.23
CA PHE A 21 -10.37 -19.25 7.55
C PHE A 21 -10.90 -18.15 6.62
N PHE A 22 -11.99 -18.42 5.91
CA PHE A 22 -12.63 -17.43 5.05
C PHE A 22 -13.18 -16.24 5.85
N TYR A 23 -13.87 -16.51 6.97
CA TYR A 23 -14.36 -15.49 7.87
C TYR A 23 -13.21 -14.66 8.46
N LEU A 24 -12.16 -15.30 8.96
CA LEU A 24 -11.01 -14.62 9.54
C LEU A 24 -10.28 -13.76 8.49
N SER A 25 -10.14 -14.25 7.26
CA SER A 25 -9.59 -13.50 6.11
C SER A 25 -10.42 -12.25 5.78
N ARG A 26 -11.76 -12.36 5.79
CA ARG A 26 -12.66 -11.21 5.58
C ARG A 26 -12.49 -10.15 6.67
N VAL A 27 -12.45 -10.56 7.94
CA VAL A 27 -12.30 -9.65 9.08
C VAL A 27 -10.95 -8.93 9.04
N THR A 28 -9.84 -9.66 8.90
CA THR A 28 -8.50 -9.05 8.83
C THR A 28 -8.35 -8.13 7.62
N SER A 29 -8.92 -8.50 6.47
CA SER A 29 -8.92 -7.66 5.26
C SER A 29 -9.74 -6.38 5.45
N SER A 30 -10.84 -6.43 6.19
CA SER A 30 -11.68 -5.26 6.49
C SER A 30 -10.97 -4.26 7.43
N SER A 31 -10.29 -4.76 8.46
CA SER A 31 -9.49 -3.95 9.38
C SER A 31 -8.27 -3.35 8.68
N ALA A 32 -7.60 -4.12 7.81
CA ALA A 32 -6.50 -3.61 6.99
C ALA A 32 -6.98 -2.52 6.02
N ARG A 33 -8.16 -2.66 5.41
CA ARG A 33 -8.77 -1.60 4.57
C ARG A 33 -9.14 -0.37 5.37
N SER A 34 -9.73 -0.51 6.56
CA SER A 34 -10.10 0.62 7.42
C SER A 34 -8.86 1.38 7.90
N MET A 35 -7.80 0.66 8.29
CA MET A 35 -6.53 1.26 8.67
C MET A 35 -5.84 1.95 7.49
N ARG A 36 -5.88 1.35 6.29
CA ARG A 36 -5.38 1.99 5.06
C ARG A 36 -6.12 3.29 4.76
N GLN A 37 -7.45 3.29 4.85
CA GLN A 37 -8.26 4.50 4.65
C GLN A 37 -7.96 5.57 5.69
N LYS A 38 -7.84 5.21 6.97
CA LYS A 38 -7.47 6.14 8.05
C LYS A 38 -6.08 6.75 7.86
N ASN A 39 -5.15 5.99 7.28
CA ASN A 39 -3.77 6.42 7.05
C ASN A 39 -3.54 6.89 5.60
N GLY A 40 -4.59 7.13 4.81
CA GLY A 40 -4.43 7.62 3.44
C GLY A 40 -3.68 6.68 2.48
N ILE A 41 -3.54 5.40 2.80
CA ILE A 41 -2.80 4.44 1.98
C ILE A 41 -3.70 3.97 0.81
N PRO A 42 -3.36 4.31 -0.44
CA PRO A 42 -4.12 3.89 -1.61
C PRO A 42 -4.08 2.36 -1.82
N GLN A 43 -4.95 1.85 -2.70
CA GLN A 43 -4.92 0.42 -3.06
C GLN A 43 -3.57 0.06 -3.70
N GLY A 44 -2.96 -1.05 -3.27
CA GLY A 44 -1.64 -1.50 -3.72
C GLY A 44 -0.85 -2.23 -2.63
N GLN A 45 0.25 -2.87 -3.01
CA GLN A 45 1.20 -3.44 -2.06
C GLN A 45 2.16 -2.33 -1.61
N VAL A 46 2.18 -1.99 -0.32
CA VAL A 46 3.19 -1.07 0.22
C VAL A 46 4.53 -1.79 0.19
N ILE A 47 5.46 -1.31 -0.61
CA ILE A 47 6.81 -1.87 -0.71
C ILE A 47 7.86 -1.01 0.02
N TYR A 48 7.47 0.22 0.38
CA TYR A 48 8.28 1.20 1.09
C TYR A 48 7.37 1.97 2.06
N SER A 49 7.83 2.14 3.29
CA SER A 49 7.18 2.93 4.34
C SER A 49 8.28 3.58 5.15
N ASP A 50 8.26 4.91 5.27
CA ASP A 50 9.15 5.63 6.19
C ASP A 50 8.85 5.29 7.66
N LEU A 51 7.63 4.82 7.95
CA LEU A 51 7.13 4.69 9.32
C LEU A 51 7.59 3.44 10.07
N ASP A 52 8.00 2.37 9.36
CA ASP A 52 8.21 1.06 9.99
C ASP A 52 9.67 0.55 9.97
N ARG A 53 10.54 1.11 9.11
CA ARG A 53 11.99 0.81 9.03
C ARG A 53 12.73 2.07 8.58
N PRO A 54 14.03 2.27 8.90
CA PRO A 54 14.79 3.39 8.36
C PRO A 54 14.89 3.25 6.84
N ALA A 55 13.91 3.81 6.15
CA ALA A 55 13.80 3.69 4.72
C ALA A 55 14.90 4.54 4.06
N GLN A 56 15.54 3.99 3.04
CA GLN A 56 16.72 4.59 2.41
C GLN A 56 16.32 5.89 1.72
N VAL A 57 17.10 6.95 1.97
CA VAL A 57 16.92 8.24 1.27
C VAL A 57 17.22 8.02 -0.21
N LEU A 58 16.29 8.42 -1.07
CA LEU A 58 16.49 8.38 -2.52
C LEU A 58 17.30 9.60 -2.94
N HIS A 59 18.22 9.42 -3.89
CA HIS A 59 19.11 10.49 -4.33
C HIS A 59 19.16 10.54 -5.86
N SER A 60 19.20 11.76 -6.40
CA SER A 60 19.45 12.08 -7.79
C SER A 60 20.76 12.87 -7.89
N SER A 61 21.76 12.25 -8.48
CA SER A 61 23.07 12.90 -8.70
C SER A 61 23.03 13.95 -9.80
N SER A 62 22.15 13.77 -10.79
CA SER A 62 22.00 14.68 -11.93
C SER A 62 21.42 16.04 -11.49
N LEU A 63 20.48 16.03 -10.54
CA LEU A 63 19.81 17.22 -10.03
C LEU A 63 20.26 17.65 -8.63
N ALA A 64 21.23 16.95 -8.03
CA ALA A 64 21.65 17.16 -6.64
C ALA A 64 20.46 17.18 -5.66
N LEU A 65 19.50 16.29 -5.89
CA LEU A 65 18.25 16.21 -5.15
C LEU A 65 18.25 14.95 -4.28
N SER A 66 17.74 15.06 -3.07
CA SER A 66 17.48 13.89 -2.23
C SER A 66 16.13 14.01 -1.55
N GLY A 67 15.53 12.88 -1.23
CA GLY A 67 14.18 12.88 -0.68
C GLY A 67 13.73 11.53 -0.16
N LYS A 68 12.68 11.58 0.65
CA LYS A 68 12.07 10.42 1.28
C LYS A 68 10.56 10.50 1.13
N PRO A 69 9.94 9.73 0.22
CA PRO A 69 8.49 9.65 0.15
C PRO A 69 7.93 8.99 1.41
N ASP A 70 6.73 9.39 1.86
CA ASP A 70 6.09 8.72 3.02
C ASP A 70 5.87 7.22 2.73
N TYR A 71 5.38 6.91 1.52
CA TYR A 71 5.25 5.54 1.03
C TYR A 71 5.56 5.41 -0.46
N ILE A 72 5.91 4.18 -0.85
CA ILE A 72 5.88 3.73 -2.24
C ILE A 72 4.98 2.51 -2.31
N VAL A 73 3.95 2.60 -3.13
CA VAL A 73 3.05 1.48 -3.40
C VAL A 73 3.38 0.87 -4.75
N ARG A 74 3.30 -0.46 -4.82
CA ARG A 74 3.30 -1.20 -6.07
C ARG A 74 1.86 -1.40 -6.51
N ASP A 75 1.53 -0.92 -7.71
CA ASP A 75 0.19 -1.09 -8.27
C ASP A 75 -0.01 -2.51 -8.87
N GLY A 76 -1.20 -2.77 -9.41
CA GLY A 76 -1.53 -4.08 -9.99
C GLY A 76 -0.72 -4.46 -11.24
N GLU A 77 -0.08 -3.49 -11.90
CA GLU A 77 0.80 -3.69 -13.05
C GLU A 77 2.27 -3.81 -12.63
N GLY A 78 2.56 -3.69 -11.33
CA GLY A 78 3.91 -3.79 -10.79
C GLY A 78 4.69 -2.47 -10.79
N ARG A 79 4.08 -1.34 -11.17
CA ARG A 79 4.71 -0.01 -11.19
C ARG A 79 4.82 0.56 -9.79
N LEU A 80 5.79 1.45 -9.58
CA LEU A 80 6.01 2.09 -8.29
C LEU A 80 5.38 3.48 -8.26
N ILE A 81 4.55 3.73 -7.25
CA ILE A 81 3.78 4.98 -7.13
C ILE A 81 4.12 5.62 -5.77
N PRO A 82 4.74 6.82 -5.75
CA PRO A 82 4.95 7.55 -4.51
C PRO A 82 3.62 8.05 -3.94
N VAL A 83 3.50 8.00 -2.62
CA VAL A 83 2.37 8.55 -1.87
C VAL A 83 2.91 9.52 -0.84
N GLU A 84 2.37 10.74 -0.86
CA GLU A 84 2.70 11.82 0.08
C GLU A 84 1.48 12.17 0.92
N ILE A 85 1.63 12.16 2.24
CA ILE A 85 0.58 12.51 3.20
C ILE A 85 0.79 13.95 3.68
N LYS A 86 -0.30 14.72 3.69
CA LYS A 86 -0.34 16.07 4.26
C LYS A 86 -1.37 16.12 5.37
N SER A 87 -0.93 16.52 6.56
CA SER A 87 -1.77 16.67 7.77
C SER A 87 -2.71 17.88 7.71
N GLY A 88 -2.51 18.79 6.76
CA GLY A 88 -3.43 19.90 6.49
C GLY A 88 -4.56 19.48 5.56
N ARG A 89 -5.67 20.21 5.62
CA ARG A 89 -6.75 20.11 4.62
C ARG A 89 -6.44 20.97 3.42
N ALA A 90 -6.75 20.50 2.22
CA ALA A 90 -6.72 21.33 1.03
C ALA A 90 -7.85 20.94 0.08
N LYS A 91 -8.57 21.93 -0.46
CA LYS A 91 -9.58 21.71 -1.52
C LYS A 91 -8.93 21.41 -2.88
N VAL A 92 -7.74 21.96 -3.10
CA VAL A 92 -6.92 21.79 -4.30
C VAL A 92 -5.48 21.64 -3.85
N PRO A 93 -4.66 20.77 -4.47
CA PRO A 93 -3.29 20.59 -4.04
C PRO A 93 -2.45 21.87 -4.16
N HIS A 94 -1.67 22.19 -3.13
CA HIS A 94 -0.72 23.30 -3.20
C HIS A 94 0.39 23.00 -4.21
N ARG A 95 0.82 24.03 -4.97
CA ARG A 95 1.91 23.88 -5.97
C ARG A 95 3.17 23.24 -5.39
N GLY A 96 3.56 23.62 -4.17
CA GLY A 96 4.72 23.02 -3.50
C GLY A 96 4.57 21.51 -3.27
N HIS A 97 3.38 21.05 -2.92
CA HIS A 97 3.12 19.61 -2.71
C HIS A 97 3.14 18.85 -4.04
N ILE A 98 2.63 19.45 -5.12
CA ILE A 98 2.72 18.87 -6.48
C ILE A 98 4.19 18.75 -6.90
N LEU A 99 4.98 19.80 -6.72
CA LEU A 99 6.41 19.79 -7.07
C LEU A 99 7.20 18.78 -6.23
N GLN A 100 6.92 18.69 -4.93
CA GLN A 100 7.52 17.70 -4.05
C GLN A 100 7.20 16.27 -4.52
N LEU A 101 5.94 15.99 -4.85
CA LEU A 101 5.54 14.69 -5.36
C LEU A 101 6.20 14.37 -6.72
N ALA A 102 6.30 15.35 -7.62
CA ALA A 102 6.99 15.19 -8.90
C ALA A 102 8.48 14.87 -8.71
N ALA A 103 9.14 15.52 -7.74
CA ALA A 103 10.49 15.19 -7.32
C ALA A 103 10.61 13.73 -6.85
N TYR A 104 9.63 13.21 -6.11
CA TYR A 104 9.62 11.82 -5.70
C TYR A 104 9.39 10.84 -6.85
N CYS A 105 8.57 11.17 -7.85
CA CYS A 105 8.45 10.36 -9.05
C CYS A 105 9.82 10.18 -9.71
N LEU A 106 10.52 11.29 -9.97
CA LEU A 106 11.86 11.26 -10.57
C LEU A 106 12.86 10.46 -9.73
N LEU A 107 12.89 10.69 -8.42
CA LEU A 107 13.81 9.97 -7.53
C LEU A 107 13.58 8.47 -7.58
N ILE A 108 12.32 8.02 -7.66
CA ILE A 108 12.01 6.59 -7.80
C ILE A 108 12.45 6.05 -9.15
N GLU A 109 12.21 6.79 -10.25
CA GLU A 109 12.65 6.40 -11.59
C GLU A 109 14.16 6.19 -11.65
N GLU A 110 14.94 7.13 -11.11
CA GLU A 110 16.41 7.04 -11.13
C GLU A 110 16.95 5.93 -10.23
N ASN A 111 16.35 5.68 -9.06
CA ASN A 111 16.87 4.72 -8.08
C ASN A 111 16.39 3.28 -8.33
N TYR A 112 15.23 3.10 -8.94
CA TYR A 112 14.64 1.79 -9.20
C TYR A 112 14.61 1.39 -10.67
N HIS A 113 14.99 2.30 -11.59
CA HIS A 113 15.00 2.06 -13.04
C HIS A 113 13.65 1.56 -13.58
N MET A 114 12.55 2.12 -13.06
CA MET A 114 11.18 1.80 -13.45
C MET A 114 10.39 3.07 -13.72
N ASP A 115 9.42 2.98 -14.63
CA ASP A 115 8.52 4.08 -14.96
C ASP A 115 7.55 4.40 -13.80
N VAL A 116 7.38 5.71 -13.52
CA VAL A 116 6.47 6.21 -12.48
C VAL A 116 5.40 7.08 -13.14
N PRO A 117 4.25 6.51 -13.52
CA PRO A 117 3.26 7.20 -14.35
C PRO A 117 2.52 8.33 -13.63
N TYR A 118 2.47 8.28 -12.29
CA TYR A 118 1.83 9.28 -11.45
C TYR A 118 2.29 9.12 -10.00
N GLY A 119 1.97 10.11 -9.17
CA GLY A 119 2.05 10.04 -7.71
C GLY A 119 0.72 10.39 -7.07
N ILE A 120 0.58 10.12 -5.77
CA ILE A 120 -0.66 10.36 -5.02
C ILE A 120 -0.37 11.32 -3.85
N ILE A 121 -1.17 12.38 -3.74
CA ILE A 121 -1.16 13.27 -2.56
C ILE A 121 -2.44 13.01 -1.77
N VAL A 122 -2.31 12.76 -0.47
CA VAL A 122 -3.45 12.56 0.42
C VAL A 122 -3.46 13.65 1.48
N TYR A 123 -4.50 14.48 1.45
CA TYR A 123 -4.79 15.44 2.50
C TYR A 123 -5.70 14.78 3.52
N SER A 124 -5.44 15.00 4.81
CA SER A 124 -6.37 14.64 5.87
C SER A 124 -7.60 15.56 5.87
N ASP A 125 -8.74 15.03 6.33
CA ASP A 125 -10.05 15.70 6.35
C ASP A 125 -10.24 16.80 7.41
#